data_AF-A0A388NZQ8-F1
#
_entry.id   AF-A0A388NZQ8-F1
#
_cell.length_a   1.000
_cell.length_b   1.000
_cell.length_c   1.000
_cell.angle_alpha   90.00
_cell.angle_beta   90.00
_cell.angle_gamma   90.00
#
_symmetry.space_group_name_H-M   'P 1'
#
loop_
_entity.id
_entity.type
_entity.pdbx_description
1 polymer ?
#
loop_
_entity_poly.entity_id
_entity_poly.type
_entity_poly.pdbx_seq_one_letter_code
_entity_poly.pdbx_strand_id
1 'polypeptide(L)'
;MKAGASVELCGGTHVAATGDIGLIKIVQESSIGSNLRRIEAVTGQNSLAYVSTLLDQVNVASEMLSTNSEALIETLARKIAEVKELGDEIKSLRSSAARARAGSMIEKSSNGVVVERVDGLAPADLRELAIAVRLNPSIKAVVLGGITPTGGVALVAATGVGLKPRQVS
;
A
#
# COMPACT_ATOMS: atom_id res chain seq x y z
N MET A 1 -27.52 -32.83 -32.41
CA MET A 1 -28.35 -31.75 -31.85
C MET A 1 -28.28 -30.53 -32.77
N LYS A 2 -29.38 -29.78 -32.96
CA LYS A 2 -29.38 -28.48 -33.64
C LYS A 2 -29.71 -27.38 -32.64
N ALA A 3 -28.84 -26.38 -32.50
CA ALA A 3 -29.04 -25.20 -31.66
C ALA A 3 -29.02 -23.95 -32.55
N GLY A 4 -30.21 -23.52 -33.01
CA GLY A 4 -30.33 -22.48 -34.03
C GLY A 4 -29.64 -22.90 -35.33
N ALA A 5 -28.69 -22.10 -35.81
CA ALA A 5 -27.89 -22.39 -37.00
C ALA A 5 -26.72 -23.36 -36.74
N SER A 6 -26.40 -23.66 -35.48
CA SER A 6 -25.32 -24.60 -35.13
C SER A 6 -25.82 -26.04 -35.09
N VAL A 7 -25.04 -26.97 -35.63
CA VAL A 7 -25.33 -28.41 -35.63
C VAL A 7 -24.11 -29.15 -35.13
N GLU A 8 -24.27 -29.87 -34.01
CA GLU A 8 -23.19 -30.62 -33.38
C GLU A 8 -23.66 -32.02 -32.96
N LEU A 9 -22.71 -32.95 -32.90
CA LEU A 9 -22.95 -34.29 -32.38
C LEU A 9 -22.68 -34.32 -30.86
N CYS A 10 -23.67 -33.90 -30.08
CA CYS A 10 -23.61 -33.94 -28.61
C CYS A 10 -24.52 -35.05 -28.06
N GLY A 11 -24.01 -35.80 -27.07
CA GLY A 11 -24.73 -36.86 -26.36
C GLY A 11 -25.23 -36.47 -24.97
N GLY A 12 -25.19 -35.18 -24.63
CA GLY A 12 -25.61 -34.64 -23.34
C GLY A 12 -27.12 -34.37 -23.25
N THR A 13 -27.55 -33.90 -22.09
CA THR A 13 -28.92 -33.38 -21.89
C THR A 13 -29.03 -31.96 -22.43
N HIS A 14 -30.13 -31.68 -23.10
CA HIS A 14 -30.36 -30.39 -23.72
C HIS A 14 -31.68 -29.78 -23.29
N VAL A 15 -31.70 -28.45 -23.24
CA VAL A 15 -32.93 -27.69 -23.07
C VAL A 15 -33.78 -27.72 -24.34
N ALA A 16 -35.09 -27.45 -24.20
CA ALA A 16 -36.01 -27.47 -25.34
C ALA A 16 -35.86 -26.21 -26.21
N ALA A 17 -35.60 -25.05 -25.59
CA ALA A 17 -35.35 -23.79 -26.27
C ALA A 17 -34.14 -23.07 -25.67
N THR A 18 -33.47 -22.23 -26.47
CA THR A 18 -32.32 -21.44 -25.99
C THR A 18 -32.70 -20.44 -24.88
N GLY A 19 -33.96 -19.98 -24.86
CA GLY A 19 -34.49 -19.14 -23.79
C GLY A 19 -34.47 -19.82 -22.41
N ASP A 20 -34.56 -21.14 -22.36
CA ASP A 20 -34.54 -21.90 -21.10
C ASP A 20 -33.16 -21.87 -20.41
N ILE A 21 -32.09 -21.51 -21.15
CA ILE A 21 -30.74 -21.32 -20.59
C ILE A 21 -30.68 -20.03 -19.75
N GLY A 22 -31.48 -19.03 -20.10
CA GLY A 22 -31.50 -17.71 -19.46
C GLY A 22 -30.23 -16.89 -19.70
N LEU A 23 -29.90 -16.01 -18.76
CA LEU A 23 -28.72 -15.15 -18.80
C LEU A 23 -27.44 -16.01 -18.83
N ILE A 24 -26.58 -15.77 -19.81
CA ILE A 24 -25.22 -16.31 -19.86
C ILE A 24 -24.26 -15.19 -19.44
N LYS A 25 -23.55 -15.39 -18.33
CA LYS A 25 -22.55 -14.46 -17.83
C LYS A 25 -21.17 -15.06 -17.97
N ILE A 26 -20.34 -14.46 -18.83
CA ILE A 26 -18.90 -14.75 -18.87
C ILE A 26 -18.27 -14.20 -17.59
N VAL A 27 -17.66 -15.08 -16.81
CA VAL A 27 -17.00 -14.76 -15.53
C VAL A 27 -15.51 -14.57 -15.71
N GLN A 28 -14.90 -15.34 -16.61
CA GLN A 28 -13.47 -15.25 -16.88
C GLN A 28 -13.18 -15.56 -18.34
N GLU A 29 -12.15 -14.90 -18.84
CA GLU A 29 -11.53 -15.23 -20.10
C GLU A 29 -10.01 -15.25 -19.95
N SER A 30 -9.36 -16.27 -20.49
CA SER A 30 -7.90 -16.42 -20.40
C SER A 30 -7.30 -16.98 -21.69
N SER A 31 -6.07 -16.57 -22.00
CA SER A 31 -5.28 -17.16 -23.09
C SER A 31 -4.66 -18.48 -22.62
N ILE A 32 -4.72 -19.52 -23.45
CA ILE A 32 -4.12 -20.83 -23.16
C ILE A 32 -3.14 -21.30 -24.24
N GLY A 33 -2.73 -20.41 -25.15
CA GLY A 33 -1.79 -20.71 -26.23
C GLY A 33 -1.91 -19.75 -27.40
N SER A 34 -1.12 -19.97 -28.45
CA SER A 34 -1.25 -19.20 -29.70
C SER A 34 -2.63 -19.45 -30.31
N ASN A 35 -3.40 -18.38 -30.50
CA ASN A 35 -4.76 -18.40 -31.05
C ASN A 35 -5.80 -19.22 -30.27
N LEU A 36 -5.56 -19.52 -28.98
CA LEU A 36 -6.52 -20.25 -28.14
C LEU A 36 -6.95 -19.43 -26.91
N ARG A 37 -8.27 -19.38 -26.68
CA ARG A 37 -8.91 -18.68 -25.56
C ARG A 37 -9.80 -19.66 -24.80
N ARG A 38 -9.71 -19.64 -23.47
CA ARG A 38 -10.65 -20.31 -22.57
C ARG A 38 -11.66 -19.30 -22.07
N ILE A 39 -12.93 -19.61 -22.25
CA ILE A 39 -14.05 -18.81 -21.76
C ILE A 39 -14.73 -19.62 -20.66
N GLU A 40 -14.88 -19.01 -19.49
CA GLU A 40 -15.64 -19.56 -18.38
C GLU A 40 -16.91 -18.73 -18.20
N ALA A 41 -18.06 -19.41 -18.15
CA ALA A 41 -19.35 -18.76 -18.05
C ALA A 41 -20.30 -19.54 -17.15
N VAL A 42 -21.19 -18.80 -16.48
CA VAL A 42 -22.31 -19.36 -15.71
C VAL A 42 -23.62 -18.97 -16.37
N THR A 43 -24.65 -19.82 -16.23
CA THR A 43 -25.97 -19.59 -16.84
C THR A 43 -27.11 -19.82 -15.85
N GLY A 44 -28.35 -19.51 -16.26
CA GLY A 44 -29.55 -19.78 -15.46
C GLY A 44 -29.54 -19.09 -14.10
N GLN A 45 -29.99 -19.79 -13.06
CA GLN A 45 -30.03 -19.23 -11.70
C GLN A 45 -28.65 -18.89 -11.14
N ASN A 46 -27.61 -19.63 -11.55
CA ASN A 46 -26.25 -19.38 -11.11
C ASN A 46 -25.72 -18.03 -11.64
N SER A 47 -26.13 -17.60 -12.83
CA SER A 47 -25.73 -16.29 -13.36
C SER A 47 -26.43 -15.15 -12.64
N LEU A 48 -27.69 -15.33 -12.24
CA LEU A 48 -28.41 -14.35 -11.41
C LEU A 48 -27.80 -14.23 -10.02
N ALA A 49 -27.51 -15.35 -9.35
CA ALA A 49 -26.85 -15.36 -8.05
C ALA A 49 -25.45 -14.69 -8.11
N TYR A 50 -24.71 -14.95 -9.19
CA TYR A 50 -23.42 -14.29 -9.43
C TYR A 50 -23.56 -12.77 -9.55
N VAL A 51 -24.52 -12.28 -10.34
CA VAL A 51 -24.76 -10.83 -10.49
C VAL A 51 -25.24 -10.21 -9.18
N SER A 52 -26.12 -10.88 -8.43
CA SER A 52 -26.55 -10.41 -7.10
C SER A 52 -25.37 -10.22 -6.17
N THR A 53 -24.45 -11.19 -6.12
CA THR A 53 -23.25 -11.12 -5.28
C THR A 53 -22.36 -9.93 -5.66
N LEU A 54 -22.21 -9.64 -6.97
CA LEU A 54 -21.45 -8.48 -7.42
C LEU A 54 -22.12 -7.16 -7.01
N LEU A 55 -23.45 -7.07 -7.08
CA LEU A 55 -24.20 -5.89 -6.64
C LEU A 55 -24.06 -5.69 -5.13
N ASP A 56 -24.13 -6.75 -4.35
CA ASP A 56 -23.93 -6.69 -2.90
C ASP A 56 -22.52 -6.19 -2.54
N GLN A 57 -21.49 -6.66 -3.25
CA GLN A 57 -20.12 -6.17 -3.09
C GLN A 57 -19.99 -4.67 -3.39
N VAL A 58 -20.66 -4.19 -4.45
CA VAL A 58 -20.69 -2.77 -4.79
C VAL A 58 -21.40 -1.97 -3.70
N ASN A 59 -22.54 -2.46 -3.19
CA ASN A 59 -23.28 -1.80 -2.12
C ASN A 59 -22.46 -1.69 -0.83
N VAL A 60 -21.81 -2.77 -0.41
CA VAL A 60 -20.91 -2.76 0.76
C VAL A 60 -19.77 -1.77 0.57
N ALA A 61 -19.13 -1.74 -0.59
CA ALA A 61 -18.05 -0.78 -0.87
C ALA A 61 -18.54 0.67 -0.85
N SER A 62 -19.73 0.94 -1.39
CA SER A 62 -20.41 2.23 -1.35
C SER A 62 -20.72 2.68 0.09
N GLU A 63 -21.25 1.79 0.93
CA GLU A 63 -21.49 2.07 2.35
C GLU A 63 -20.20 2.37 3.11
N MET A 64 -19.14 1.58 2.91
CA MET A 64 -17.83 1.79 3.56
C MET A 64 -17.22 3.15 3.21
N LEU A 65 -17.50 3.67 2.02
CA LEU A 65 -17.01 4.97 1.54
C LEU A 65 -18.05 6.09 1.70
N SER A 66 -19.19 5.81 2.33
CA SER A 66 -20.31 6.75 2.51
C SER A 66 -20.71 7.44 1.20
N THR A 67 -20.82 6.67 0.12
CA THR A 67 -21.10 7.15 -1.24
C THR A 67 -22.12 6.24 -1.94
N ASN A 68 -22.56 6.60 -3.14
CA ASN A 68 -23.42 5.74 -3.96
C ASN A 68 -22.59 4.98 -5.01
N SER A 69 -23.22 4.05 -5.73
CA SER A 69 -22.53 3.21 -6.73
C SER A 69 -22.00 4.01 -7.93
N GLU A 70 -22.69 5.09 -8.31
CA GLU A 70 -22.30 5.97 -9.43
C GLU A 70 -21.00 6.74 -9.12
N ALA A 71 -20.87 7.23 -7.89
CA ALA A 71 -19.73 8.01 -7.42
C ALA A 71 -18.64 7.15 -6.73
N LEU A 72 -18.82 5.82 -6.67
CA LEU A 72 -17.95 4.91 -5.91
C LEU A 72 -16.49 5.02 -6.36
N ILE A 73 -16.24 4.90 -7.66
CA ILE A 73 -14.88 4.90 -8.22
C ILE A 73 -14.19 6.25 -8.03
N GLU A 74 -14.90 7.35 -8.26
CA GLU A 74 -14.38 8.70 -8.07
C GLU A 74 -14.05 8.96 -6.59
N THR A 75 -14.95 8.56 -5.68
CA THR A 75 -14.76 8.71 -4.24
C THR A 75 -13.57 7.90 -3.74
N LEU A 76 -13.42 6.66 -4.21
CA LEU A 76 -12.27 5.81 -3.90
C LEU A 76 -10.97 6.45 -4.39
N ALA A 77 -10.93 6.94 -5.63
CA ALA A 77 -9.74 7.60 -6.19
C ALA A 77 -9.35 8.84 -5.38
N ARG A 78 -10.32 9.68 -5.00
CA ARG A 78 -10.10 10.84 -4.14
C ARG A 78 -9.57 10.44 -2.76
N LYS A 79 -10.11 9.39 -2.14
CA LYS A 79 -9.63 8.88 -0.85
C LYS A 79 -8.21 8.33 -0.92
N ILE A 80 -7.84 7.65 -2.00
CA ILE A 80 -6.46 7.19 -2.24
C ILE A 80 -5.51 8.39 -2.37
N ALA A 81 -5.91 9.43 -3.10
CA ALA A 81 -5.11 10.65 -3.23
C ALA A 81 -4.93 11.36 -1.89
N GLU A 82 -6.01 11.52 -1.11
CA GLU A 82 -5.99 12.10 0.24
C GLU A 82 -5.05 11.33 1.18
N VAL A 83 -5.10 10.00 1.17
CA VAL A 83 -4.19 9.16 1.98
C VAL A 83 -2.73 9.40 1.60
N LYS A 84 -2.42 9.57 0.31
CA LYS A 84 -1.06 9.87 -0.15
C LYS A 84 -0.62 11.27 0.30
N GLU A 85 -1.46 12.29 0.14
CA GLU A 85 -1.18 13.66 0.57
C GLU A 85 -0.94 13.75 2.08
N LEU A 86 -1.80 13.11 2.88
CA LEU A 86 -1.61 13.01 4.33
C LEU A 86 -0.31 12.29 4.69
N GLY A 87 0.08 11.26 3.93
CA GLY A 87 1.36 10.57 4.10
C GLY A 87 2.57 11.50 3.88
N ASP A 88 2.52 12.34 2.84
CA ASP A 88 3.56 13.32 2.53
C ASP A 88 3.59 14.45 3.58
N GLU A 89 2.43 14.91 4.05
CA GLU A 89 2.33 15.90 5.12
C GLU A 89 2.90 15.38 6.44
N ILE A 90 2.57 14.15 6.84
CA ILE A 90 3.14 13.49 8.02
C ILE A 90 4.67 13.45 7.93
N LYS A 91 5.22 13.14 6.76
CA LYS A 91 6.69 13.12 6.54
C LYS A 91 7.30 14.52 6.70
N SER A 92 6.65 15.55 6.15
CA SER A 92 7.09 16.95 6.29
C SER A 92 7.07 17.41 7.75
N LEU A 93 6.00 17.09 8.49
CA LEU A 93 5.86 17.41 9.91
C LEU A 93 6.92 16.70 10.76
N ARG A 94 7.18 15.42 10.50
CA ARG A 94 8.25 14.65 11.18
C ARG A 94 9.63 15.26 10.94
N SER A 95 9.96 15.60 9.70
CA SER A 95 11.21 16.29 9.35
C SER A 95 11.34 17.65 10.05
N SER A 96 10.25 18.40 10.17
CA SER A 96 10.24 19.70 10.85
C SER A 96 10.42 19.55 12.36
N ALA A 97 9.74 18.58 12.98
CA ALA A 97 9.92 18.24 14.39
C ALA A 97 11.34 17.75 14.70
N ALA A 98 11.94 16.94 13.81
CA ALA A 98 13.32 16.50 13.91
C ALA A 98 14.30 17.69 13.90
N ARG A 99 14.11 18.64 12.97
CA ARG A 99 14.93 19.86 12.90
C ARG A 99 14.78 20.75 14.14
N ALA A 100 13.57 20.91 14.66
CA ALA A 100 13.34 21.67 15.89
C ALA A 100 14.05 21.05 17.10
N ARG A 101 14.01 19.71 17.23
CA ARG A 101 14.74 18.99 18.28
C ARG A 101 16.27 19.02 18.08
N ALA A 102 16.73 19.03 16.83
CA ALA A 102 18.16 19.02 16.55
C ALA A 102 18.88 20.25 17.12
N GLY A 103 18.24 21.42 17.15
CA GLY A 103 18.83 22.66 17.67
C GLY A 103 19.37 22.53 19.10
N SER A 104 18.54 22.03 20.03
CA SER A 104 18.94 21.85 21.43
C SER A 104 19.99 20.75 21.63
N MET A 105 20.08 19.78 20.72
CA MET A 105 21.11 18.73 20.74
C MET A 105 22.46 19.26 20.26
N ILE A 106 22.46 20.16 19.28
CA ILE A 106 23.68 20.80 18.75
C ILE A 106 24.35 21.65 19.84
N GLU A 107 23.57 22.37 20.65
CA GLU A 107 24.06 23.19 21.77
C GLU A 107 24.78 22.34 22.84
N LYS A 108 24.36 21.09 23.03
CA LYS A 108 24.98 20.15 23.98
C LYS A 108 26.21 19.42 23.42
N SER A 109 26.63 19.73 22.19
CA SER A 109 27.73 19.00 21.55
C SER A 109 29.07 19.17 22.28
N SER A 110 29.84 18.09 22.37
CA SER A 110 31.20 18.10 22.95
C SER A 110 32.21 17.80 21.84
N ASN A 111 33.11 18.75 21.56
CA ASN A 111 34.11 18.65 20.48
C ASN A 111 33.52 18.35 19.09
N GLY A 112 32.28 18.77 18.84
CA GLY A 112 31.54 18.49 17.62
C GLY A 112 30.95 17.07 17.58
N VAL A 113 30.80 16.40 18.71
CA VAL A 113 30.14 15.09 18.82
C VAL A 113 28.87 15.22 19.65
N VAL A 114 27.78 14.63 19.17
CA VAL A 114 26.52 14.52 19.92
C VAL A 114 26.27 13.05 20.23
N VAL A 115 26.10 12.73 21.51
CA VAL A 115 25.68 11.41 21.98
C VAL A 115 24.53 11.60 22.94
N GLU A 116 23.34 11.14 22.56
CA GLU A 116 22.15 11.33 23.40
C GLU A 116 21.21 10.13 23.32
N ARG A 117 20.52 9.87 24.44
CA ARG A 117 19.45 8.89 24.50
C ARG A 117 18.11 9.55 24.13
N VAL A 118 17.40 8.97 23.18
CA VAL A 118 16.10 9.45 22.69
C VAL A 118 15.11 8.30 22.65
N ASP A 119 14.29 8.19 23.69
CA ASP A 119 13.25 7.17 23.78
C ASP A 119 11.97 7.59 23.04
N GLY A 120 11.15 6.61 22.68
CA GLY A 120 9.82 6.82 22.09
C GLY A 120 9.83 7.19 20.60
N LEU A 121 10.98 7.14 19.92
CA LEU A 121 11.06 7.31 18.46
C LEU A 121 11.15 5.97 17.73
N ALA A 122 10.45 5.87 16.60
CA ALA A 122 10.66 4.77 15.67
C ALA A 122 12.07 4.89 15.02
N PRO A 123 12.67 3.78 14.56
CA PRO A 123 14.01 3.81 13.95
C PRO A 123 14.17 4.81 12.79
N ALA A 124 13.12 4.99 11.98
CA ALA A 124 13.13 5.96 10.88
C ALA A 124 13.18 7.41 11.38
N ASP A 125 12.37 7.75 12.38
CA ASP A 125 12.33 9.10 12.95
C ASP A 125 13.62 9.42 13.73
N LEU A 126 14.18 8.43 14.44
CA LEU A 126 15.48 8.54 15.11
C LEU A 126 16.60 8.78 14.10
N ARG A 127 16.51 8.16 12.92
CA ARG A 127 17.45 8.38 11.81
C ARG A 127 17.31 9.78 11.21
N GLU A 128 16.10 10.26 10.98
CA GLU A 128 15.87 11.63 10.50
C GLU A 128 16.43 12.66 11.49
N LEU A 129 16.23 12.46 12.79
CA LEU A 129 16.80 13.33 13.83
C LEU A 129 18.33 13.30 13.82
N ALA A 130 18.94 12.12 13.73
CA ALA A 130 20.41 12.00 13.67
C ALA A 130 20.99 12.74 12.45
N ILE A 131 20.32 12.63 11.29
CA ILE A 131 20.69 13.36 10.07
C ILE A 131 20.52 14.87 10.28
N ALA A 132 19.41 15.32 10.87
CA ALA A 132 19.14 16.73 11.12
C ALA A 132 20.20 17.37 12.03
N VAL A 133 20.61 16.69 13.11
CA VAL A 133 21.72 17.13 13.98
C VAL A 133 23.03 17.15 13.20
N ARG A 134 23.28 16.11 12.40
CA ARG A 134 24.52 16.01 11.61
C ARG A 134 24.63 17.08 10.52
N LEU A 135 23.54 17.63 10.01
CA LEU A 135 23.59 18.69 8.99
C LEU A 135 24.26 19.98 9.47
N ASN A 136 24.36 20.21 10.79
CA ASN A 136 25.09 21.37 11.29
C ASN A 136 26.61 21.22 11.07
N PRO A 137 27.29 22.21 10.46
CA PRO A 137 28.73 22.15 10.20
C PRO A 137 29.62 21.96 11.44
N SER A 138 29.18 22.40 12.63
CA SER A 138 29.94 22.23 13.87
C SER A 138 29.98 20.77 14.34
N ILE A 139 29.06 19.95 13.85
CA ILE A 139 28.92 18.55 14.24
C ILE A 139 29.71 17.65 13.29
N LYS A 140 30.63 16.88 13.85
CA LYS A 140 31.46 15.86 13.18
C LYS A 140 30.75 14.50 13.20
N ALA A 141 30.19 14.11 14.34
CA ALA A 141 29.54 12.83 14.55
C ALA A 141 28.32 12.93 15.47
N VAL A 142 27.34 12.08 15.23
CA VAL A 142 26.11 11.92 16.01
C VAL A 142 25.92 10.44 16.30
N VAL A 143 25.60 10.11 17.55
CA VAL A 143 25.11 8.79 17.97
C VAL A 143 23.86 9.00 18.80
N LEU A 144 22.71 8.57 18.28
CA LEU A 144 21.44 8.60 19.00
C LEU A 144 21.00 7.17 19.26
N GLY A 145 20.51 6.88 20.46
CA GLY A 145 19.94 5.57 20.77
C GLY A 145 18.79 5.67 21.75
N GLY A 146 17.92 4.68 21.81
CA GLY A 146 16.81 4.68 22.76
C GLY A 146 15.85 3.52 22.57
N ILE A 147 14.85 3.48 23.44
CA ILE A 147 13.79 2.47 23.43
C ILE A 147 12.70 2.91 22.45
N THR A 148 12.34 2.05 21.50
CA THR A 148 11.27 2.30 20.54
C THR A 148 9.90 2.19 21.21
N PRO A 149 8.83 2.75 20.62
CA PRO A 149 7.46 2.55 21.13
C PRO A 149 7.04 1.07 21.23
N THR A 150 7.67 0.20 20.46
CA THR A 150 7.43 -1.25 20.46
C THR A 150 8.24 -2.00 21.54
N GLY A 151 9.05 -1.31 22.35
CA GLY A 151 9.88 -1.91 23.40
C GLY A 151 11.24 -2.43 22.95
N GLY A 152 11.57 -2.34 21.66
CA GLY A 152 12.91 -2.66 21.14
C GLY A 152 13.91 -1.52 21.35
N VAL A 153 15.16 -1.72 20.96
CA VAL A 153 16.20 -0.67 21.00
C VAL A 153 16.54 -0.24 19.57
N ALA A 154 16.60 1.07 19.34
CA ALA A 154 17.13 1.65 18.12
C ALA A 154 18.43 2.40 18.43
N LEU A 155 19.41 2.26 17.53
CA LEU A 155 20.69 2.97 17.58
C LEU A 155 21.01 3.49 16.18
N VAL A 156 21.28 4.78 16.06
CA VAL A 156 21.68 5.42 14.81
C VAL A 156 22.97 6.19 15.02
N ALA A 157 23.94 5.94 14.16
CA ALA A 157 25.15 6.74 14.07
C ALA A 157 25.21 7.44 12.71
N ALA A 158 25.54 8.73 12.71
CA ALA A 158 25.78 9.51 11.51
C ALA A 158 27.07 10.31 11.68
N THR A 159 27.97 10.18 10.71
CA THR A 159 29.19 10.97 10.61
C THR A 159 29.10 11.82 9.36
N GLY A 160 30.10 12.66 9.10
CA GLY A 160 30.17 13.28 7.77
C GLY A 160 31.58 13.34 7.28
N VAL A 161 31.73 14.02 6.14
CA VAL A 161 32.85 13.84 5.23
C VAL A 161 34.16 14.20 5.94
N GLY A 162 35.06 13.21 6.10
CA GLY A 162 36.40 13.41 6.69
C GLY A 162 36.70 12.61 7.97
N LEU A 163 35.71 11.99 8.62
CA LEU A 163 35.99 11.02 9.69
C LEU A 163 36.46 9.70 9.07
N LYS A 164 37.78 9.45 9.08
CA LYS A 164 38.34 8.17 8.66
C LYS A 164 37.89 7.08 9.66
N PRO A 165 37.41 5.91 9.19
CA PRO A 165 37.22 4.77 10.07
C PRO A 165 38.55 4.46 10.76
N ARG A 166 38.50 4.18 12.06
CA ARG A 166 39.68 3.72 12.81
C ARG A 166 40.19 2.46 12.10
N GLN A 167 41.39 2.52 11.53
CA GLN A 167 42.08 1.31 11.10
C GLN A 167 42.29 0.49 12.36
N VAL A 168 41.54 -0.61 12.45
CA VAL A 168 41.73 -1.61 13.49
C VAL A 168 42.97 -2.40 13.06
N SER A 169 44.10 -2.10 13.68
CA SER A 169 45.31 -2.93 13.68
C SER A 169 45.16 -4.07 14.67
#